data_AF-Q9JTW1-F1
#
_entry.id   AF-Q9JTW1-F1
#
_cell.length_a   1.000
_cell.length_b   1.000
_cell.length_c   1.000
_cell.angle_alpha   90.00
_cell.angle_beta   90.00
_cell.angle_gamma   90.00
#
_symmetry.space_group_name_H-M   'P 1'
#
loop_
_entity.id
_entity.type
_entity.pdbx_description
1 polymer ?
#
loop_
_entity_poly.entity_id
_entity_poly.type
_entity_poly.pdbx_seq_one_letter_code
_entity_poly.pdbx_strand_id
1 'polypeptide(L)'
;MKHLHDLPAWSKLWNHFDDSKTLHMREMFEQDPQRAERYWLQVGGLTLDYSKNRINDETMSLLFELAHEAGVPERMRQMFHGKKINTTENRAVLHVALRNRTNSPIVVDGEDVMPKVNRVLQRMGEFAHEVRSGSWLGYTNQVITDVVNIGIGGSDLGPLMMCTALKPFGHPRLNMHFVSNVDGSQLRDVLSKVHPETTLFIIASKTFTTQETLTNALTAREWFLNHAGDEEAVAKHFAAVSTNQKAVAEFGIDTANMFEFWDWVGGRYSLWSAIGLPIMLYLGEENFIEMLNGAHLMDQHFINTPLERNLPVILALIGIWYINYYGGGSHVIAPYDQHLHRLPKFIQQLDMESNGKQVTLDGKAVGHETSPIIWGETGINGQHAFFQLLHQGTHITPIDLIASLEKRSNLPGHHEILLANVFAQAEAFMRGKTPDEVRAELKAQGMDEARIEELVPHKTFSGNRPTNLILMDKVNPRNMGSLIAMYEHKTFVQGIIWGINSFDQWGVELGKQLAKTILGELTGETGSQKHDSSTERLINLYLQTNRK
;
A
#
# COMPACT_ATOMS: atom_id res chain seq x y z
N MET A 1 27.66 4.60 -9.63
CA MET A 1 26.33 4.22 -10.17
C MET A 1 26.10 5.15 -11.35
N LYS A 2 25.54 4.71 -12.48
CA LYS A 2 25.19 5.64 -13.57
C LYS A 2 23.94 6.41 -13.15
N HIS A 3 23.88 7.72 -13.38
CA HIS A 3 22.63 8.44 -13.15
C HIS A 3 21.66 8.17 -14.29
N LEU A 4 20.36 8.29 -14.01
CA LEU A 4 19.30 8.02 -14.97
C LEU A 4 19.49 8.80 -16.29
N HIS A 5 19.89 10.07 -16.20
CA HIS A 5 20.15 10.93 -17.36
C HIS A 5 21.38 10.55 -18.18
N ASP A 6 22.29 9.72 -17.63
CA ASP A 6 23.48 9.23 -18.33
C ASP A 6 23.20 7.90 -19.07
N LEU A 7 22.01 7.32 -18.92
CA LEU A 7 21.64 6.06 -19.55
C LEU A 7 21.21 6.31 -21.01
N PRO A 8 21.84 5.67 -22.02
CA PRO A 8 21.45 5.83 -23.42
C PRO A 8 19.95 5.61 -23.68
N ALA A 9 19.33 4.60 -23.05
CA ALA A 9 17.91 4.33 -23.20
C ALA A 9 17.02 5.49 -22.72
N TRP A 10 17.47 6.25 -21.72
CA TRP A 10 16.76 7.45 -21.24
C TRP A 10 16.67 8.53 -22.32
N SER A 11 17.77 8.83 -23.00
CA SER A 11 17.76 9.79 -24.11
C SER A 11 16.95 9.28 -25.30
N LYS A 12 17.03 7.98 -25.62
CA LYS A 12 16.21 7.39 -26.70
C LYS A 12 14.72 7.51 -26.41
N LEU A 13 14.29 7.29 -25.16
CA LEU A 13 12.90 7.41 -24.76
C LEU A 13 12.36 8.85 -24.90
N TRP A 14 13.19 9.88 -24.67
CA TRP A 14 12.77 11.27 -24.92
C TRP A 14 12.53 11.56 -26.40
N ASN A 15 13.41 11.08 -27.28
CA ASN A 15 13.20 11.18 -28.73
C ASN A 15 11.91 10.44 -29.14
N HIS A 16 11.74 9.20 -28.67
CA HIS A 16 10.54 8.41 -28.93
C HIS A 16 9.27 9.07 -28.37
N PHE A 17 9.36 9.73 -27.21
CA PHE A 17 8.26 10.48 -26.64
C PHE A 17 7.85 11.63 -27.55
N ASP A 18 8.80 12.40 -28.06
CA ASP A 18 8.50 13.51 -28.99
C ASP A 18 7.78 13.03 -30.25
N ASP A 19 8.14 11.85 -30.76
CA ASP A 19 7.54 11.24 -31.95
C ASP A 19 6.16 10.60 -31.68
N SER A 20 5.94 10.04 -30.49
CA SER A 20 4.76 9.24 -30.17
C SER A 20 3.71 9.94 -29.30
N LYS A 21 4.04 11.06 -28.64
CA LYS A 21 3.16 11.74 -27.67
C LYS A 21 1.86 12.31 -28.24
N THR A 22 1.67 12.34 -29.55
CA THR A 22 0.41 12.76 -30.19
C THR A 22 -0.47 11.59 -30.60
N LEU A 23 0.07 10.37 -30.66
CA LEU A 23 -0.67 9.18 -31.08
C LEU A 23 -1.87 8.94 -30.15
N HIS A 24 -3.00 8.59 -30.76
CA HIS A 24 -4.25 8.33 -30.06
C HIS A 24 -4.50 6.83 -29.92
N MET A 25 -4.90 6.37 -28.72
CA MET A 25 -5.12 4.94 -28.50
C MET A 25 -6.18 4.32 -29.43
N ARG A 26 -7.23 5.07 -29.83
CA ARG A 26 -8.18 4.60 -30.88
C ARG A 26 -7.44 4.10 -32.13
N GLU A 27 -6.54 4.90 -32.67
CA GLU A 27 -5.76 4.55 -33.86
C GLU A 27 -4.82 3.37 -33.58
N MET A 28 -4.21 3.32 -32.39
CA MET A 28 -3.34 2.20 -32.01
C MET A 28 -4.08 0.87 -31.96
N PHE A 29 -5.34 0.84 -31.48
CA PHE A 29 -6.17 -0.36 -31.47
C PHE A 29 -6.71 -0.72 -32.87
N GLU A 30 -6.99 0.27 -33.71
CA GLU A 30 -7.41 0.05 -35.10
C GLU A 30 -6.27 -0.52 -35.96
N GLN A 31 -5.04 -0.05 -35.75
CA GLN A 31 -3.84 -0.49 -36.48
C GLN A 31 -3.36 -1.87 -36.06
N ASP A 32 -3.57 -2.26 -34.80
CA ASP A 32 -3.20 -3.57 -34.26
C ASP A 32 -4.42 -4.27 -33.63
N PRO A 33 -5.18 -5.07 -34.41
CA PRO A 33 -6.31 -5.83 -33.90
C PRO A 33 -5.94 -6.85 -32.79
N GLN A 34 -4.66 -7.23 -32.67
CA GLN A 34 -4.16 -8.13 -31.63
C GLN A 34 -3.57 -7.37 -30.42
N ARG A 35 -3.64 -6.04 -30.39
CA ARG A 35 -3.06 -5.20 -29.33
C ARG A 35 -3.42 -5.67 -27.93
N ALA A 36 -4.70 -6.00 -27.71
CA ALA A 36 -5.18 -6.47 -26.42
C ALA A 36 -4.53 -7.79 -25.99
N GLU A 37 -4.32 -8.73 -26.92
CA GLU A 37 -3.67 -10.02 -26.64
C GLU A 37 -2.17 -9.84 -26.35
N ARG A 38 -1.52 -8.92 -27.06
CA ARG A 38 -0.08 -8.65 -26.93
C ARG A 38 0.28 -7.94 -25.63
N TYR A 39 -0.55 -7.00 -25.20
CA TYR A 39 -0.37 -6.26 -23.96
C TYR A 39 -1.24 -6.82 -22.82
N TRP A 40 -1.11 -8.13 -22.62
CA TRP A 40 -1.80 -8.91 -21.60
C TRP A 40 -0.83 -9.81 -20.85
N LEU A 41 -0.98 -9.91 -19.53
CA LEU A 41 -0.25 -10.88 -18.71
C LEU A 41 -1.17 -11.52 -17.69
N GLN A 42 -0.89 -12.79 -17.37
CA GLN A 42 -1.56 -13.51 -16.29
C GLN A 42 -0.54 -14.21 -15.42
N VAL A 43 -0.65 -14.04 -14.09
CA VAL A 43 0.25 -14.61 -13.09
C VAL A 43 -0.59 -15.08 -11.90
N GLY A 44 -0.71 -16.40 -11.76
CA GLY A 44 -1.64 -16.97 -10.78
C GLY A 44 -3.07 -16.48 -11.03
N GLY A 45 -3.76 -16.03 -9.97
CA GLY A 45 -5.11 -15.47 -10.07
C GLY A 45 -5.17 -13.97 -10.37
N LEU A 46 -4.10 -13.39 -10.93
CA LEU A 46 -4.05 -12.00 -11.37
C LEU A 46 -3.86 -11.91 -12.87
N THR A 47 -4.59 -10.99 -13.49
CA THR A 47 -4.51 -10.64 -14.90
C THR A 47 -4.28 -9.14 -15.02
N LEU A 48 -3.36 -8.73 -15.89
CA LEU A 48 -3.06 -7.35 -16.23
C LEU A 48 -3.35 -7.13 -17.72
N ASP A 49 -4.36 -6.31 -18.02
CA ASP A 49 -4.53 -5.66 -19.32
C ASP A 49 -3.88 -4.27 -19.23
N TYR A 50 -2.78 -4.11 -19.96
CA TYR A 50 -2.06 -2.84 -20.06
C TYR A 50 -2.09 -2.27 -21.49
N SER A 51 -3.00 -2.78 -22.33
CA SER A 51 -3.17 -2.36 -23.73
C SER A 51 -3.70 -0.93 -23.89
N LYS A 52 -4.45 -0.44 -22.90
CA LYS A 52 -5.00 0.93 -22.83
C LYS A 52 -4.02 1.92 -22.22
N ASN A 53 -2.75 1.77 -22.57
CA ASN A 53 -1.69 2.74 -22.34
C ASN A 53 -1.19 3.29 -23.67
N ARG A 54 -0.69 4.52 -23.64
CA ARG A 54 -0.05 5.24 -24.76
C ARG A 54 1.37 4.73 -25.00
N ILE A 55 1.46 3.45 -25.38
CA ILE A 55 2.70 2.70 -25.60
C ILE A 55 2.60 1.92 -26.93
N ASN A 56 3.74 1.65 -27.56
CA ASN A 56 3.86 0.66 -28.63
C ASN A 56 5.06 -0.26 -28.35
N ASP A 57 5.39 -1.15 -29.29
CA ASP A 57 6.47 -2.12 -29.10
C ASP A 57 7.83 -1.46 -28.94
N GLU A 58 8.05 -0.36 -29.65
CA GLU A 58 9.26 0.45 -29.53
C GLU A 58 9.33 1.10 -28.14
N THR A 59 8.21 1.67 -27.65
CA THR A 59 8.14 2.22 -26.28
C THR A 59 8.54 1.15 -25.27
N MET A 60 7.93 -0.04 -25.35
CA MET A 60 8.19 -1.11 -24.41
C MET A 60 9.64 -1.62 -24.52
N SER A 61 10.15 -1.81 -25.74
CA SER A 61 11.55 -2.20 -25.97
C SER A 61 12.53 -1.22 -25.31
N LEU A 62 12.33 0.08 -25.52
CA LEU A 62 13.19 1.13 -24.94
C LEU A 62 13.06 1.19 -23.40
N LEU A 63 11.87 0.95 -22.86
CA LEU A 63 11.67 0.85 -21.41
C LEU A 63 12.37 -0.38 -20.81
N PHE A 64 12.39 -1.51 -21.51
CA PHE A 64 13.15 -2.69 -21.07
C PHE A 64 14.66 -2.43 -21.16
N GLU A 65 15.15 -1.78 -22.22
CA GLU A 65 16.55 -1.32 -22.31
C GLU A 65 16.91 -0.45 -21.10
N LEU A 66 16.05 0.51 -20.72
CA LEU A 66 16.24 1.36 -19.55
C LEU A 66 16.35 0.55 -18.26
N ALA A 67 15.47 -0.44 -18.04
CA ALA A 67 15.53 -1.31 -16.86
C ALA A 67 16.84 -2.10 -16.79
N HIS A 68 17.32 -2.61 -17.93
CA HIS A 68 18.60 -3.30 -18.02
C HIS A 68 19.78 -2.37 -17.72
N GLU A 69 19.81 -1.17 -18.34
CA GLU A 69 20.87 -0.18 -18.13
C GLU A 69 20.91 0.36 -16.70
N ALA A 70 19.75 0.51 -16.04
CA ALA A 70 19.63 0.88 -14.64
C ALA A 70 20.04 -0.25 -13.67
N GLY A 71 20.25 -1.47 -14.16
CA GLY A 71 20.70 -2.60 -13.35
C GLY A 71 19.59 -3.27 -12.54
N VAL A 72 18.33 -3.18 -12.98
CA VAL A 72 17.18 -3.80 -12.30
C VAL A 72 17.41 -5.30 -12.01
N PRO A 73 17.83 -6.16 -12.99
CA PRO A 73 18.04 -7.59 -12.72
C PRO A 73 19.08 -7.88 -11.64
N GLU A 74 20.15 -7.07 -11.56
CA GLU A 74 21.18 -7.24 -10.55
C GLU A 74 20.67 -6.84 -9.18
N ARG A 75 19.95 -5.72 -9.08
CA ARG A 75 19.34 -5.27 -7.84
C ARG A 75 18.29 -6.24 -7.31
N MET A 76 17.51 -6.87 -8.18
CA MET A 76 16.58 -7.94 -7.82
C MET A 76 17.31 -9.09 -7.13
N ARG A 77 18.38 -9.61 -7.73
CA ARG A 77 19.20 -10.66 -7.12
C ARG A 77 19.78 -10.21 -5.79
N GLN A 78 20.28 -8.98 -5.67
CA GLN A 78 20.83 -8.46 -4.43
C GLN A 78 19.78 -8.45 -3.29
N MET A 79 18.55 -8.03 -3.58
CA MET A 79 17.45 -8.07 -2.61
C MET A 79 17.17 -9.50 -2.13
N PHE A 80 16.95 -10.43 -3.07
CA PHE A 80 16.61 -11.82 -2.76
C PHE A 80 17.73 -12.60 -2.04
N HIS A 81 18.99 -12.21 -2.22
CA HIS A 81 20.15 -12.81 -1.53
C HIS A 81 20.55 -12.08 -0.24
N GLY A 82 19.72 -11.19 0.31
CA GLY A 82 19.97 -10.55 1.60
C GLY A 82 21.12 -9.54 1.61
N LYS A 83 21.50 -8.99 0.44
CA LYS A 83 22.48 -7.89 0.40
C LYS A 83 21.92 -6.64 1.07
N LYS A 84 22.81 -5.85 1.67
CA LYS A 84 22.48 -4.61 2.38
C LYS A 84 22.17 -3.47 1.40
N ILE A 85 21.08 -3.59 0.64
CA ILE A 85 20.69 -2.62 -0.39
C ILE A 85 20.04 -1.35 0.19
N ASN A 86 19.53 -1.40 1.43
CA ASN A 86 19.21 -0.20 2.18
C ASN A 86 20.52 0.39 2.72
N THR A 87 21.19 1.15 1.86
CA THR A 87 22.58 1.60 2.09
C THR A 87 22.70 2.66 3.17
N THR A 88 21.72 3.55 3.31
CA THR A 88 21.76 4.65 4.30
C THR A 88 21.61 4.15 5.74
N GLU A 89 20.90 3.04 5.93
CA GLU A 89 20.78 2.38 7.24
C GLU A 89 21.67 1.14 7.38
N ASN A 90 22.43 0.76 6.34
CA ASN A 90 23.25 -0.45 6.27
C ASN A 90 22.47 -1.74 6.62
N ARG A 91 21.30 -1.93 5.99
CA ARG A 91 20.39 -3.07 6.24
C ARG A 91 20.09 -3.88 4.99
N ALA A 92 19.87 -5.18 5.18
CA ALA A 92 19.24 -6.02 4.18
C ALA A 92 17.76 -5.62 4.00
N VAL A 93 17.14 -6.06 2.91
CA VAL A 93 15.72 -5.82 2.65
C VAL A 93 15.07 -7.12 2.23
N LEU A 94 14.31 -7.72 3.14
CA LEU A 94 13.96 -9.14 3.06
C LEU A 94 12.51 -9.45 3.42
N HIS A 95 11.57 -8.57 3.06
CA HIS A 95 10.15 -8.92 3.16
C HIS A 95 9.79 -10.18 2.36
N VAL A 96 10.55 -10.50 1.30
CA VAL A 96 10.45 -11.78 0.55
C VAL A 96 10.81 -13.01 1.40
N ALA A 97 11.69 -12.89 2.41
CA ALA A 97 12.06 -14.01 3.29
C ALA A 97 10.89 -14.40 4.20
N LEU A 98 10.07 -13.44 4.64
CA LEU A 98 8.89 -13.65 5.50
C LEU A 98 7.83 -14.58 4.86
N ARG A 99 7.84 -14.63 3.54
CA ARG A 99 6.94 -15.39 2.71
C ARG A 99 7.67 -16.39 1.82
N ASN A 100 8.93 -16.72 2.11
CA ASN A 100 9.67 -17.71 1.32
C ASN A 100 9.19 -19.13 1.66
N ARG A 101 8.28 -19.67 0.83
CA ARG A 101 7.66 -20.98 1.08
C ARG A 101 8.53 -22.16 0.65
N THR A 102 9.56 -21.93 -0.16
CA THR A 102 10.55 -22.97 -0.51
C THR A 102 11.48 -23.32 0.66
N ASN A 103 11.57 -22.44 1.67
CA ASN A 103 12.59 -22.53 2.73
C ASN A 103 14.03 -22.62 2.21
N SER A 104 14.28 -22.14 0.99
CA SER A 104 15.64 -21.93 0.50
C SER A 104 16.37 -20.95 1.43
N PRO A 105 17.63 -21.21 1.81
CA PRO A 105 18.35 -20.34 2.72
C PRO A 105 18.50 -18.92 2.17
N ILE A 106 18.25 -17.91 3.02
CA ILE A 106 18.52 -16.50 2.72
C ILE A 106 19.43 -15.97 3.81
N VAL A 107 20.69 -15.68 3.43
CA VAL A 107 21.75 -15.39 4.39
C VAL A 107 21.92 -13.89 4.60
N VAL A 108 21.89 -13.45 5.86
CA VAL A 108 22.27 -12.11 6.30
C VAL A 108 23.40 -12.23 7.32
N ASP A 109 24.50 -11.52 7.08
CA ASP A 109 25.67 -11.51 8.00
C ASP A 109 26.17 -12.92 8.40
N GLY A 110 26.06 -13.88 7.47
CA GLY A 110 26.52 -15.27 7.65
C GLY A 110 25.50 -16.23 8.25
N GLU A 111 24.30 -15.76 8.61
CA GLU A 111 23.22 -16.58 9.18
C GLU A 111 22.02 -16.68 8.23
N ASP A 112 21.50 -17.90 8.02
CA ASP A 112 20.21 -18.09 7.36
C ASP A 112 19.06 -17.59 8.24
N VAL A 113 18.23 -16.70 7.70
CA VAL A 113 17.11 -16.11 8.44
C VAL A 113 15.88 -17.02 8.52
N MET A 114 15.76 -18.00 7.62
CA MET A 114 14.54 -18.82 7.49
C MET A 114 14.14 -19.58 8.76
N PRO A 115 15.06 -20.18 9.56
CA PRO A 115 14.69 -20.82 10.82
C PRO A 115 14.02 -19.86 11.80
N LYS A 116 14.49 -18.61 11.90
CA LYS A 116 13.91 -17.58 12.77
C LYS A 116 12.54 -17.12 12.25
N VAL A 117 12.40 -16.96 10.93
CA VAL A 117 11.11 -16.66 10.27
C VAL A 117 10.06 -17.72 10.61
N ASN A 118 10.38 -18.98 10.39
CA ASN A 118 9.46 -20.08 10.60
C ASN A 118 9.09 -20.27 12.08
N ARG A 119 10.04 -20.06 13.01
CA ARG A 119 9.77 -20.11 14.45
C ARG A 119 8.72 -19.08 14.86
N VAL A 120 8.85 -17.83 14.40
CA VAL A 120 7.87 -16.78 14.72
C VAL A 120 6.52 -17.10 14.08
N LEU A 121 6.50 -17.54 12.82
CA LEU A 121 5.27 -17.92 12.13
C LEU A 121 4.53 -19.05 12.86
N GLN A 122 5.24 -20.08 13.31
CA GLN A 122 4.69 -21.17 14.11
C GLN A 122 4.11 -20.65 15.42
N ARG A 123 4.84 -19.81 16.16
CA ARG A 123 4.37 -19.23 17.43
C ARG A 123 3.11 -18.39 17.23
N MET A 124 3.04 -17.62 16.14
CA MET A 124 1.83 -16.87 15.79
C MET A 124 0.66 -17.81 15.53
N GLY A 125 0.89 -18.94 14.85
CA GLY A 125 -0.11 -19.97 14.57
C GLY A 125 -0.65 -20.60 15.85
N GLU A 126 0.23 -21.01 16.75
CA GLU A 126 -0.11 -21.57 18.07
C GLU A 126 -0.97 -20.60 18.89
N PHE A 127 -0.53 -19.34 19.03
CA PHE A 127 -1.28 -18.31 19.75
C PHE A 127 -2.62 -18.00 19.07
N ALA A 128 -2.64 -17.89 17.74
CA ALA A 128 -3.87 -17.65 17.00
C ALA A 128 -4.86 -18.82 17.18
N HIS A 129 -4.37 -20.06 17.22
CA HIS A 129 -5.18 -21.23 17.49
C HIS A 129 -5.83 -21.16 18.88
N GLU A 130 -5.05 -20.85 19.92
CA GLU A 130 -5.55 -20.73 21.31
C GLU A 130 -6.65 -19.66 21.44
N VAL A 131 -6.46 -18.49 20.84
CA VAL A 131 -7.47 -17.41 20.86
C VAL A 131 -8.72 -17.77 20.06
N ARG A 132 -8.56 -18.38 18.89
CA ARG A 132 -9.68 -18.75 18.01
C ARG A 132 -10.46 -19.96 18.53
N SER A 133 -9.81 -20.93 19.15
CA SER A 133 -10.50 -22.07 19.79
C SER A 133 -11.29 -21.64 21.02
N GLY A 134 -10.89 -20.54 21.67
CA GLY A 134 -11.42 -20.11 22.96
C GLY A 134 -10.69 -20.75 24.15
N SER A 135 -9.53 -21.37 23.92
CA SER A 135 -8.64 -21.85 24.98
C SER A 135 -7.91 -20.70 25.69
N TRP A 136 -7.62 -19.61 24.97
CA TRP A 136 -7.17 -18.37 25.57
C TRP A 136 -8.34 -17.64 26.20
N LEU A 137 -8.30 -17.50 27.53
CA LEU A 137 -9.36 -16.86 28.31
C LEU A 137 -8.88 -15.54 28.91
N GLY A 138 -9.79 -14.58 28.98
CA GLY A 138 -9.59 -13.34 29.72
C GLY A 138 -9.52 -13.57 31.23
N TYR A 139 -9.33 -12.49 31.98
CA TYR A 139 -9.12 -12.54 33.43
C TYR A 139 -10.32 -13.09 34.21
N THR A 140 -11.53 -13.02 33.66
CA THR A 140 -12.76 -13.61 34.21
C THR A 140 -13.12 -14.98 33.61
N ASN A 141 -12.17 -15.64 32.94
CA ASN A 141 -12.35 -16.92 32.25
C ASN A 141 -13.35 -16.88 31.07
N GLN A 142 -13.59 -15.71 30.49
CA GLN A 142 -14.38 -15.56 29.28
C GLN A 142 -13.52 -15.65 28.02
N VAL A 143 -14.09 -16.15 26.93
CA VAL A 143 -13.39 -16.21 25.63
C VAL A 143 -13.22 -14.81 25.04
N ILE A 144 -12.11 -14.60 24.31
CA ILE A 144 -11.88 -13.34 23.59
C ILE A 144 -12.90 -13.19 22.45
N THR A 145 -13.49 -11.99 22.37
CA THR A 145 -14.45 -11.56 21.33
C THR A 145 -13.93 -10.38 20.52
N ASP A 146 -13.03 -9.59 21.08
CA ASP A 146 -12.52 -8.36 20.46
C ASP A 146 -10.99 -8.37 20.42
N VAL A 147 -10.43 -8.00 19.28
CA VAL A 147 -8.98 -7.81 19.12
C VAL A 147 -8.72 -6.38 18.69
N VAL A 148 -7.94 -5.65 19.49
CA VAL A 148 -7.59 -4.25 19.24
C VAL A 148 -6.11 -4.16 18.90
N ASN A 149 -5.78 -3.93 17.63
CA ASN A 149 -4.42 -3.63 17.22
C ASN A 149 -4.10 -2.15 17.49
N ILE A 150 -3.05 -1.87 18.24
CA ILE A 150 -2.55 -0.53 18.51
C ILE A 150 -1.19 -0.38 17.83
N GLY A 151 -1.13 0.43 16.78
CA GLY A 151 0.08 0.65 15.97
C GLY A 151 -0.17 1.77 14.97
N ILE A 152 0.89 2.37 14.39
CA ILE A 152 0.74 3.45 13.40
C ILE A 152 1.55 3.15 12.14
N GLY A 153 1.11 3.69 11.00
CA GLY A 153 1.77 3.54 9.71
C GLY A 153 1.86 2.07 9.30
N GLY A 154 3.08 1.55 9.18
CA GLY A 154 3.32 0.17 8.74
C GLY A 154 2.79 -0.90 9.71
N SER A 155 2.65 -0.54 10.99
CA SER A 155 2.06 -1.40 12.03
C SER A 155 0.53 -1.39 12.05
N ASP A 156 -0.12 -0.65 11.15
CA ASP A 156 -1.57 -0.46 11.12
C ASP A 156 -2.16 -0.73 9.73
N LEU A 157 -1.68 0.00 8.71
CA LEU A 157 -2.32 0.05 7.39
C LEU A 157 -2.38 -1.32 6.71
N GLY A 158 -1.34 -2.15 6.83
CA GLY A 158 -1.32 -3.50 6.28
C GLY A 158 -2.35 -4.42 6.94
N PRO A 159 -2.28 -4.64 8.27
CA PRO A 159 -3.29 -5.40 9.01
C PRO A 159 -4.73 -4.91 8.80
N LEU A 160 -4.97 -3.60 8.89
CA LEU A 160 -6.29 -3.01 8.68
C LEU A 160 -6.81 -3.31 7.27
N MET A 161 -5.98 -3.10 6.25
CA MET A 161 -6.36 -3.35 4.86
C MET A 161 -6.69 -4.83 4.61
N MET A 162 -5.86 -5.76 5.10
CA MET A 162 -6.08 -7.20 4.86
C MET A 162 -7.28 -7.75 5.62
N CYS A 163 -7.48 -7.38 6.90
CA CYS A 163 -8.67 -7.78 7.65
C CYS A 163 -9.95 -7.21 7.02
N THR A 164 -9.89 -6.01 6.46
CA THR A 164 -11.03 -5.41 5.75
C THR A 164 -11.31 -6.14 4.42
N ALA A 165 -10.28 -6.35 3.61
CA ALA A 165 -10.38 -6.99 2.29
C ALA A 165 -10.89 -8.44 2.35
N LEU A 166 -10.48 -9.16 3.40
CA LEU A 166 -10.72 -10.58 3.59
C LEU A 166 -11.78 -10.88 4.66
N LYS A 167 -12.64 -9.91 4.98
CA LYS A 167 -13.76 -10.05 5.93
C LYS A 167 -14.58 -11.36 5.77
N PRO A 168 -14.90 -11.86 4.55
CA PRO A 168 -15.61 -13.13 4.40
C PRO A 168 -14.89 -14.38 4.93
N PHE A 169 -13.57 -14.30 5.14
CA PHE A 169 -12.72 -15.37 5.69
C PHE A 169 -12.46 -15.18 7.19
N GLY A 170 -12.99 -14.12 7.78
CA GLY A 170 -12.80 -13.77 9.17
C GLY A 170 -13.52 -14.70 10.14
N HIS A 171 -12.95 -14.88 11.33
CA HIS A 171 -13.58 -15.62 12.40
C HIS A 171 -14.87 -14.93 12.83
N PRO A 172 -16.02 -15.61 12.87
CA PRO A 172 -17.31 -14.97 13.11
C PRO A 172 -17.46 -14.39 14.53
N ARG A 173 -16.68 -14.89 15.50
CA ARG A 173 -16.65 -14.37 16.88
C ARG A 173 -15.76 -13.14 17.06
N LEU A 174 -14.71 -12.99 16.26
CA LEU A 174 -13.67 -11.99 16.53
C LEU A 174 -13.97 -10.68 15.81
N ASN A 175 -14.25 -9.64 16.60
CA ASN A 175 -14.37 -8.27 16.12
C ASN A 175 -12.99 -7.61 16.11
N MET A 176 -12.58 -7.10 14.95
CA MET A 176 -11.27 -6.49 14.76
C MET A 176 -11.37 -4.97 14.84
N HIS A 177 -10.54 -4.36 15.69
CA HIS A 177 -10.41 -2.92 15.86
C HIS A 177 -8.97 -2.48 15.64
N PHE A 178 -8.78 -1.29 15.07
CA PHE A 178 -7.46 -0.74 14.73
C PHE A 178 -7.37 0.69 15.24
N VAL A 179 -6.43 0.93 16.17
CA VAL A 179 -6.17 2.23 16.79
C VAL A 179 -4.76 2.67 16.40
N SER A 180 -4.66 3.86 15.82
CA SER A 180 -3.40 4.34 15.24
C SER A 180 -3.10 5.80 15.51
N ASN A 181 -4.10 6.67 15.39
CA ASN A 181 -3.99 8.10 15.64
C ASN A 181 -3.79 8.38 17.15
N VAL A 182 -3.01 9.42 17.46
CA VAL A 182 -2.86 9.94 18.84
C VAL A 182 -4.01 10.86 19.24
N ASP A 183 -4.88 11.25 18.28
CA ASP A 183 -6.19 11.80 18.61
C ASP A 183 -6.96 10.77 19.45
N GLY A 184 -7.06 11.07 20.75
CA GLY A 184 -7.67 10.18 21.76
C GLY A 184 -9.12 9.82 21.47
N SER A 185 -9.77 10.51 20.53
CA SER A 185 -11.10 10.12 20.04
C SER A 185 -11.13 8.73 19.44
N GLN A 186 -10.11 8.32 18.67
CA GLN A 186 -10.11 7.00 18.05
C GLN A 186 -10.08 5.89 19.11
N LEU A 187 -9.18 6.00 20.08
CA LEU A 187 -9.10 5.00 21.16
C LEU A 187 -10.36 5.02 22.02
N ARG A 188 -10.85 6.19 22.43
CA ARG A 188 -12.08 6.33 23.22
C ARG A 188 -13.28 5.66 22.54
N ASP A 189 -13.47 5.88 21.25
CA ASP A 189 -14.59 5.34 20.49
C ASP A 189 -14.49 3.81 20.28
N VAL A 190 -13.29 3.23 20.36
CA VAL A 190 -13.07 1.78 20.41
C VAL A 190 -13.35 1.25 21.82
N LEU A 191 -12.77 1.87 22.86
CA LEU A 191 -12.96 1.48 24.25
C LEU A 191 -14.44 1.54 24.70
N SER A 192 -15.26 2.39 24.08
CA SER A 192 -16.71 2.43 24.34
C SER A 192 -17.51 1.27 23.74
N LYS A 193 -16.90 0.44 22.88
CA LYS A 193 -17.55 -0.68 22.17
C LYS A 193 -17.11 -2.05 22.64
N VAL A 194 -15.96 -2.13 23.32
CA VAL A 194 -15.33 -3.39 23.72
C VAL A 194 -15.45 -3.61 25.23
N HIS A 195 -15.33 -4.85 25.66
CA HIS A 195 -15.43 -5.22 27.08
C HIS A 195 -14.07 -5.66 27.64
N PRO A 196 -13.65 -5.18 28.83
CA PRO A 196 -12.32 -5.49 29.39
C PRO A 196 -12.12 -6.98 29.62
N GLU A 197 -13.20 -7.73 29.89
CA GLU A 197 -13.18 -9.18 30.14
C GLU A 197 -12.92 -10.03 28.89
N THR A 198 -13.17 -9.50 27.68
CA THR A 198 -13.14 -10.27 26.42
C THR A 198 -12.32 -9.61 25.30
N THR A 199 -11.50 -8.61 25.64
CA THR A 199 -10.68 -7.85 24.67
C THR A 199 -9.21 -8.22 24.76
N LEU A 200 -8.59 -8.59 23.64
CA LEU A 200 -7.15 -8.74 23.50
C LEU A 200 -6.55 -7.52 22.77
N PHE A 201 -5.58 -6.86 23.38
CA PHE A 201 -4.82 -5.77 22.79
C PHE A 201 -3.51 -6.30 22.19
N ILE A 202 -3.17 -5.86 20.98
CA ILE A 202 -1.91 -6.16 20.31
C ILE A 202 -1.14 -4.86 20.15
N ILE A 203 -0.02 -4.72 20.85
CA ILE A 203 0.82 -3.53 20.79
C ILE A 203 1.89 -3.74 19.70
N ALA A 204 1.67 -3.10 18.55
CA ALA A 204 2.48 -3.29 17.34
C ALA A 204 3.49 -2.14 17.16
N SER A 205 4.69 -2.30 17.71
CA SER A 205 5.77 -1.32 17.60
C SER A 205 7.15 -1.97 17.59
N LYS A 206 7.92 -1.73 16.52
CA LYS A 206 9.29 -2.24 16.36
C LYS A 206 10.17 -1.92 17.56
N THR A 207 10.21 -0.64 17.95
CA THR A 207 11.06 -0.13 19.04
C THR A 207 10.38 -0.19 20.40
N PHE A 208 9.04 -0.32 20.41
CA PHE A 208 8.20 -0.15 21.60
C PHE A 208 8.30 1.25 22.24
N THR A 209 8.78 2.23 21.46
CA THR A 209 8.96 3.63 21.91
C THR A 209 8.25 4.65 21.03
N THR A 210 7.55 4.20 19.98
CA THR A 210 6.75 5.09 19.11
C THR A 210 5.75 5.84 19.97
N GLN A 211 5.85 7.17 20.01
CA GLN A 211 5.12 8.00 20.97
C GLN A 211 3.61 7.81 20.89
N GLU A 212 3.05 7.83 19.68
CA GLU A 212 1.62 7.66 19.43
C GLU A 212 1.13 6.28 19.88
N THR A 213 1.86 5.22 19.49
CA THR A 213 1.54 3.83 19.87
C THR A 213 1.66 3.62 21.38
N LEU A 214 2.73 4.11 22.01
CA LEU A 214 2.96 3.95 23.45
C LEU A 214 1.91 4.72 24.27
N THR A 215 1.56 5.93 23.85
CA THR A 215 0.49 6.71 24.50
C THR A 215 -0.84 5.97 24.46
N ASN A 216 -1.23 5.46 23.29
CA ASN A 216 -2.45 4.67 23.16
C ASN A 216 -2.38 3.36 23.97
N ALA A 217 -1.24 2.67 23.99
CA ALA A 217 -1.04 1.44 24.74
C ALA A 217 -1.16 1.68 26.25
N LEU A 218 -0.55 2.73 26.78
CA LEU A 218 -0.63 3.10 28.19
C LEU A 218 -2.06 3.49 28.59
N THR A 219 -2.76 4.26 27.75
CA THR A 219 -4.18 4.60 27.99
C THR A 219 -5.07 3.35 27.98
N ALA A 220 -4.86 2.42 27.04
CA ALA A 220 -5.60 1.16 26.99
C ALA A 220 -5.31 0.27 28.22
N ARG A 221 -4.05 0.22 28.67
CA ARG A 221 -3.63 -0.49 29.88
C ARG A 221 -4.25 0.10 31.13
N GLU A 222 -4.23 1.43 31.27
CA GLU A 222 -4.89 2.12 32.39
C GLU A 222 -6.39 1.84 32.41
N TRP A 223 -7.06 1.97 31.26
CA TRP A 223 -8.47 1.62 31.13
C TRP A 223 -8.73 0.16 31.55
N PHE A 224 -7.89 -0.78 31.11
CA PHE A 224 -8.03 -2.20 31.46
C PHE A 224 -7.85 -2.43 32.96
N LEU A 225 -6.79 -1.89 33.57
CA LEU A 225 -6.50 -2.05 35.00
C LEU A 225 -7.57 -1.43 35.89
N ASN A 226 -8.17 -0.32 35.48
CA ASN A 226 -9.30 0.30 36.19
C ASN A 226 -10.54 -0.62 36.26
N HIS A 227 -10.66 -1.62 35.38
CA HIS A 227 -11.73 -2.61 35.41
C HIS A 227 -11.29 -3.95 36.02
N ALA A 228 -10.09 -4.43 35.69
CA ALA A 228 -9.58 -5.72 36.14
C ALA A 228 -9.13 -5.69 37.61
N GLY A 229 -8.56 -4.57 38.06
CA GLY A 229 -8.06 -4.39 39.42
C GLY A 229 -6.81 -5.22 39.78
N ASP A 230 -6.18 -5.86 38.81
CA ASP A 230 -5.04 -6.76 38.99
C ASP A 230 -4.00 -6.59 37.86
N GLU A 231 -2.74 -6.40 38.24
CA GLU A 231 -1.61 -6.26 37.32
C GLU A 231 -1.28 -7.57 36.60
N GLU A 232 -1.46 -8.73 37.25
CA GLU A 232 -1.20 -10.03 36.62
C GLU A 232 -2.17 -10.32 35.46
N ALA A 233 -3.34 -9.66 35.45
CA ALA A 233 -4.32 -9.78 34.39
C ALA A 233 -3.84 -9.19 33.04
N VAL A 234 -2.85 -8.29 33.04
CA VAL A 234 -2.30 -7.69 31.81
C VAL A 234 -1.74 -8.76 30.87
N ALA A 235 -1.08 -9.78 31.40
CA ALA A 235 -0.50 -10.88 30.60
C ALA A 235 -1.54 -11.67 29.79
N LYS A 236 -2.81 -11.66 30.20
CA LYS A 236 -3.92 -12.33 29.49
C LYS A 236 -4.60 -11.47 28.43
N HIS A 237 -4.39 -10.16 28.48
CA HIS A 237 -5.10 -9.19 27.64
C HIS A 237 -4.19 -8.36 26.73
N PHE A 238 -2.87 -8.52 26.83
CA PHE A 238 -1.91 -7.79 26.02
C PHE A 238 -0.86 -8.73 25.41
N ALA A 239 -0.65 -8.59 24.11
CA ALA A 239 0.44 -9.20 23.36
C ALA A 239 1.27 -8.10 22.67
N ALA A 240 2.54 -8.39 22.38
CA ALA A 240 3.46 -7.43 21.76
C ALA A 240 4.01 -7.95 20.43
N VAL A 241 4.03 -7.09 19.42
CA VAL A 241 4.82 -7.31 18.20
C VAL A 241 5.99 -6.33 18.24
N SER A 242 7.16 -6.81 18.62
CA SER A 242 8.31 -5.95 18.92
C SER A 242 9.65 -6.68 18.85
N THR A 243 10.73 -5.90 18.90
CA THR A 243 12.11 -6.39 19.07
C THR A 243 12.69 -6.04 20.44
N ASN A 244 11.97 -5.27 21.26
CA ASN A 244 12.46 -4.72 22.52
C ASN A 244 11.89 -5.46 23.74
N GLN A 245 12.48 -6.62 24.05
CA GLN A 245 12.03 -7.48 25.15
C GLN A 245 11.96 -6.75 26.50
N LYS A 246 12.91 -5.87 26.77
CA LYS A 246 12.97 -5.10 28.02
C LYS A 246 11.75 -4.19 28.16
N ALA A 247 11.45 -3.38 27.14
CA ALA A 247 10.31 -2.47 27.18
C ALA A 247 8.96 -3.21 27.22
N VAL A 248 8.86 -4.37 26.56
CA VAL A 248 7.67 -5.24 26.61
C VAL A 248 7.44 -5.78 28.03
N ALA A 249 8.50 -6.27 28.68
CA ALA A 249 8.42 -6.74 30.06
C ALA A 249 8.09 -5.61 31.05
N GLU A 250 8.71 -4.43 30.88
CA GLU A 250 8.44 -3.24 31.70
C GLU A 250 6.99 -2.74 31.56
N PHE A 251 6.33 -2.98 30.42
CA PHE A 251 4.91 -2.70 30.22
C PHE A 251 3.98 -3.69 30.95
N GLY A 252 4.48 -4.87 31.34
CA GLY A 252 3.72 -5.93 31.98
C GLY A 252 3.20 -7.02 31.03
N ILE A 253 3.63 -7.01 29.77
CA ILE A 253 3.33 -8.11 28.83
C ILE A 253 4.27 -9.27 29.12
N ASP A 254 3.72 -10.48 29.21
CA ASP A 254 4.54 -11.69 29.25
C ASP A 254 5.38 -11.76 27.97
N THR A 255 6.70 -11.86 28.12
CA THR A 255 7.62 -12.01 26.98
C THR A 255 7.35 -13.28 26.17
N ALA A 256 6.60 -14.23 26.72
CA ALA A 256 6.04 -15.37 25.98
C ALA A 256 5.00 -14.96 24.92
N ASN A 257 4.40 -13.79 25.06
CA ASN A 257 3.44 -13.19 24.12
C ASN A 257 4.09 -12.07 23.29
N MET A 258 5.43 -12.06 23.22
CA MET A 258 6.19 -11.20 22.31
C MET A 258 6.50 -11.94 21.01
N PHE A 259 6.10 -11.34 19.89
CA PHE A 259 6.32 -11.84 18.54
C PHE A 259 7.37 -10.96 17.84
N GLU A 260 8.54 -11.56 17.61
CA GLU A 260 9.71 -10.87 17.09
C GLU A 260 9.63 -10.64 15.58
N PHE A 261 10.32 -9.60 15.11
CA PHE A 261 10.66 -9.42 13.70
C PHE A 261 12.02 -8.71 13.60
N TRP A 262 12.51 -8.44 12.39
CA TRP A 262 13.91 -8.05 12.17
C TRP A 262 14.07 -6.65 11.59
N ASP A 263 15.29 -6.14 11.65
CA ASP A 263 15.60 -4.79 11.19
C ASP A 263 15.44 -4.61 9.67
N TRP A 264 15.68 -5.68 8.90
CA TRP A 264 15.47 -5.80 7.46
C TRP A 264 14.00 -5.89 7.04
N VAL A 265 13.07 -5.93 8.00
CA VAL A 265 11.62 -5.75 7.76
C VAL A 265 11.28 -4.26 7.86
N GLY A 266 11.11 -3.62 6.71
CA GLY A 266 10.60 -2.25 6.63
C GLY A 266 9.13 -2.20 7.05
N GLY A 267 8.72 -1.16 7.78
CA GLY A 267 7.36 -1.05 8.34
C GLY A 267 6.26 -1.18 7.28
N ARG A 268 6.38 -0.45 6.16
CA ARG A 268 5.45 -0.51 5.02
C ARG A 268 5.49 -1.81 4.20
N TYR A 269 6.38 -2.74 4.57
CA TYR A 269 6.52 -4.09 4.01
C TYR A 269 6.32 -5.19 5.09
N SER A 270 5.78 -4.83 6.26
CA SER A 270 5.87 -5.68 7.45
C SER A 270 4.69 -6.62 7.69
N LEU A 271 3.58 -6.46 6.97
CA LEU A 271 2.34 -7.22 7.21
C LEU A 271 2.52 -8.76 7.11
N TRP A 272 3.59 -9.21 6.46
CA TRP A 272 3.97 -10.62 6.31
C TRP A 272 4.68 -11.20 7.56
N SER A 273 5.16 -10.35 8.45
CA SER A 273 5.88 -10.70 9.68
C SER A 273 4.92 -10.90 10.86
N ALA A 274 5.46 -10.86 12.08
CA ALA A 274 4.68 -10.74 13.31
C ALA A 274 3.67 -9.58 13.32
N ILE A 275 3.87 -8.52 12.53
CA ILE A 275 2.88 -7.45 12.36
C ILE A 275 1.57 -7.98 11.78
N GLY A 276 1.61 -9.10 11.05
CA GLY A 276 0.44 -9.80 10.56
C GLY A 276 -0.36 -10.59 11.62
N LEU A 277 0.03 -10.55 12.90
CA LEU A 277 -0.67 -11.29 13.96
C LEU A 277 -2.19 -11.00 14.03
N PRO A 278 -2.68 -9.75 13.95
CA PRO A 278 -4.11 -9.49 13.89
C PRO A 278 -4.79 -10.14 12.68
N ILE A 279 -4.08 -10.24 11.55
CA ILE A 279 -4.57 -10.91 10.34
C ILE A 279 -4.69 -12.42 10.58
N MET A 280 -3.67 -13.04 11.17
CA MET A 280 -3.69 -14.47 11.47
C MET A 280 -4.75 -14.83 12.53
N LEU A 281 -4.92 -14.00 13.56
CA LEU A 281 -6.01 -14.15 14.53
C LEU A 281 -7.38 -14.11 13.85
N TYR A 282 -7.58 -13.15 12.94
CA TYR A 282 -8.86 -12.98 12.28
C TYR A 282 -9.14 -14.06 11.23
N LEU A 283 -8.20 -14.33 10.34
CA LEU A 283 -8.40 -15.22 9.18
C LEU A 283 -8.05 -16.68 9.49
N GLY A 284 -7.26 -16.94 10.52
CA GLY A 284 -6.69 -18.25 10.84
C GLY A 284 -5.36 -18.51 10.13
N GLU A 285 -4.59 -19.45 10.65
CA GLU A 285 -3.27 -19.81 10.12
C GLU A 285 -3.34 -20.22 8.65
N GLU A 286 -4.25 -21.11 8.27
CA GLU A 286 -4.38 -21.59 6.89
C GLU A 286 -4.55 -20.44 5.88
N ASN A 287 -5.45 -19.50 6.16
CA ASN A 287 -5.68 -18.34 5.29
C ASN A 287 -4.48 -17.38 5.30
N PHE A 288 -3.81 -17.20 6.44
CA PHE A 288 -2.59 -16.39 6.49
C PHE A 288 -1.47 -17.03 5.65
N ILE A 289 -1.28 -18.34 5.73
CA ILE A 289 -0.34 -19.09 4.88
C ILE A 289 -0.71 -18.96 3.40
N GLU A 290 -2.00 -18.97 3.05
CA GLU A 290 -2.42 -18.72 1.67
C GLU A 290 -2.05 -17.32 1.18
N MET A 291 -2.12 -16.29 2.04
CA MET A 291 -1.59 -14.96 1.69
C MET A 291 -0.09 -15.01 1.40
N LEU A 292 0.69 -15.69 2.26
CA LEU A 292 2.12 -15.85 2.04
C LEU A 292 2.40 -16.62 0.74
N ASN A 293 1.62 -17.67 0.44
CA ASN A 293 1.75 -18.46 -0.79
C ASN A 293 1.51 -17.60 -2.05
N GLY A 294 0.51 -16.72 -2.04
CA GLY A 294 0.26 -15.82 -3.17
C GLY A 294 1.35 -14.78 -3.36
N ALA A 295 1.78 -14.17 -2.26
CA ALA A 295 2.87 -13.21 -2.30
C ALA A 295 4.19 -13.87 -2.74
N HIS A 296 4.46 -15.11 -2.31
CA HIS A 296 5.59 -15.92 -2.76
C HIS A 296 5.51 -16.29 -4.24
N LEU A 297 4.32 -16.62 -4.76
CA LEU A 297 4.12 -16.86 -6.18
C LEU A 297 4.54 -15.65 -7.00
N MET A 298 4.15 -14.45 -6.56
CA MET A 298 4.57 -13.21 -7.22
C MET A 298 6.06 -12.93 -7.05
N ASP A 299 6.67 -13.26 -5.91
CA ASP A 299 8.12 -13.20 -5.72
C ASP A 299 8.86 -14.11 -6.71
N GLN A 300 8.39 -15.35 -6.90
CA GLN A 300 8.98 -16.31 -7.83
C GLN A 300 8.80 -15.85 -9.29
N HIS A 301 7.65 -15.29 -9.64
CA HIS A 301 7.46 -14.65 -10.95
C HIS A 301 8.43 -13.49 -11.14
N PHE A 302 8.55 -12.62 -10.13
CA PHE A 302 9.40 -11.45 -10.20
C PHE A 302 10.86 -11.84 -10.41
N ILE A 303 11.42 -12.77 -9.64
CA ILE A 303 12.86 -13.10 -9.72
C ILE A 303 13.24 -13.99 -10.92
N ASN A 304 12.32 -14.80 -11.46
CA ASN A 304 12.64 -15.80 -12.49
C ASN A 304 12.14 -15.47 -13.90
N THR A 305 11.24 -14.50 -14.09
CA THR A 305 10.65 -14.18 -15.41
C THR A 305 11.43 -13.07 -16.13
N PRO A 306 11.73 -13.22 -17.44
CA PRO A 306 12.30 -12.14 -18.27
C PRO A 306 11.51 -10.84 -18.16
N LEU A 307 12.18 -9.69 -18.17
CA LEU A 307 11.57 -8.39 -17.88
C LEU A 307 10.37 -8.09 -18.80
N GLU A 308 10.43 -8.56 -20.04
CA GLU A 308 9.43 -8.39 -21.10
C GLU A 308 8.11 -9.11 -20.83
N ARG A 309 8.09 -10.03 -19.86
CA ARG A 309 6.91 -10.77 -19.40
C ARG A 309 6.69 -10.66 -17.89
N ASN A 310 7.43 -9.77 -17.25
CA ASN A 310 7.46 -9.65 -15.79
C ASN A 310 6.45 -8.58 -15.35
N LEU A 311 5.44 -9.01 -14.59
CA LEU A 311 4.22 -8.23 -14.38
C LEU A 311 4.51 -6.97 -13.52
N PRO A 312 5.18 -7.07 -12.35
CA PRO A 312 5.61 -5.89 -11.61
C PRO A 312 6.55 -4.96 -12.38
N VAL A 313 7.43 -5.50 -13.22
CA VAL A 313 8.39 -4.70 -14.01
C VAL A 313 7.66 -3.89 -15.09
N ILE A 314 6.74 -4.51 -15.84
CA ILE A 314 5.93 -3.79 -16.83
C ILE A 314 5.12 -2.69 -16.17
N LEU A 315 4.46 -2.97 -15.04
CA LEU A 315 3.67 -1.96 -14.33
C LEU A 315 4.56 -0.81 -13.83
N ALA A 316 5.77 -1.10 -13.35
CA ALA A 316 6.75 -0.09 -12.95
C ALA A 316 7.18 0.79 -14.13
N LEU A 317 7.50 0.19 -15.26
CA LEU A 317 7.97 0.86 -16.47
C LEU A 317 6.90 1.74 -17.12
N ILE A 318 5.64 1.30 -17.13
CA ILE A 318 4.50 2.14 -17.52
C ILE A 318 4.41 3.35 -16.59
N GLY A 319 4.62 3.17 -15.29
CA GLY A 319 4.71 4.27 -14.33
C GLY A 319 5.86 5.24 -14.67
N ILE A 320 7.07 4.73 -14.93
CA ILE A 320 8.23 5.56 -15.36
C ILE A 320 7.88 6.37 -16.60
N TRP A 321 7.22 5.76 -17.59
CA TRP A 321 6.79 6.44 -18.81
C TRP A 321 5.90 7.66 -18.51
N TYR A 322 4.91 7.49 -17.64
CA TYR A 322 4.00 8.58 -17.32
C TYR A 322 4.59 9.64 -16.39
N ILE A 323 5.34 9.21 -15.38
CA ILE A 323 5.95 10.12 -14.40
C ILE A 323 6.98 11.01 -15.11
N ASN A 324 7.89 10.39 -15.85
CA ASN A 324 9.09 11.07 -16.29
C ASN A 324 8.97 11.73 -17.67
N TYR A 325 8.11 11.22 -18.57
CA TYR A 325 7.99 11.75 -19.94
C TYR A 325 6.70 12.55 -20.13
N TYR A 326 5.57 12.06 -19.60
CA TYR A 326 4.31 12.82 -19.61
C TYR A 326 4.21 13.88 -18.49
N GLY A 327 5.14 13.88 -17.52
CA GLY A 327 5.11 14.80 -16.37
C GLY A 327 3.96 14.51 -15.39
N GLY A 328 3.51 13.25 -15.32
CA GLY A 328 2.38 12.83 -14.49
C GLY A 328 2.73 12.82 -13.01
N GLY A 329 2.29 13.85 -12.27
CA GLY A 329 2.51 13.96 -10.82
C GLY A 329 1.57 13.13 -9.93
N SER A 330 0.73 12.25 -10.50
CA SER A 330 -0.22 11.44 -9.73
C SER A 330 -0.56 10.11 -10.40
N HIS A 331 -0.94 9.12 -9.59
CA HIS A 331 -1.41 7.79 -10.03
C HIS A 331 -2.63 7.38 -9.19
N VAL A 332 -3.74 7.05 -9.86
CA VAL A 332 -4.99 6.64 -9.20
C VAL A 332 -5.06 5.13 -9.03
N ILE A 333 -5.40 4.68 -7.81
CA ILE A 333 -5.78 3.29 -7.51
C ILE A 333 -7.29 3.23 -7.30
N ALA A 334 -8.02 2.58 -8.20
CA ALA A 334 -9.48 2.53 -8.19
C ALA A 334 -10.00 1.08 -8.12
N PRO A 335 -10.13 0.49 -6.92
CA PRO A 335 -10.68 -0.85 -6.77
C PRO A 335 -12.21 -0.85 -6.88
N TYR A 336 -12.75 -1.64 -7.79
CA TYR A 336 -14.18 -1.95 -7.95
C TYR A 336 -14.52 -3.14 -7.03
N ASP A 337 -14.26 -2.97 -5.74
CA ASP A 337 -14.66 -3.89 -4.66
C ASP A 337 -14.70 -3.11 -3.35
N GLN A 338 -15.84 -3.16 -2.65
CA GLN A 338 -16.04 -2.37 -1.43
C GLN A 338 -15.14 -2.81 -0.26
N HIS A 339 -14.76 -4.10 -0.20
CA HIS A 339 -13.82 -4.58 0.81
C HIS A 339 -12.39 -4.08 0.54
N LEU A 340 -12.08 -3.62 -0.67
CA LEU A 340 -10.78 -3.05 -1.04
C LEU A 340 -10.68 -1.53 -0.85
N HIS A 341 -11.63 -0.86 -0.19
CA HIS A 341 -11.59 0.60 0.02
C HIS A 341 -10.35 1.11 0.80
N ARG A 342 -9.65 0.24 1.53
CA ARG A 342 -8.38 0.57 2.21
C ARG A 342 -7.14 0.36 1.34
N LEU A 343 -7.27 -0.31 0.19
CA LEU A 343 -6.14 -0.60 -0.70
C LEU A 343 -5.44 0.68 -1.19
N PRO A 344 -6.13 1.76 -1.61
CA PRO A 344 -5.45 3.00 -2.00
C PRO A 344 -4.62 3.59 -0.86
N LYS A 345 -5.12 3.55 0.39
CA LYS A 345 -4.41 4.05 1.58
C LYS A 345 -3.18 3.22 1.95
N PHE A 346 -3.26 1.90 1.76
CA PHE A 346 -2.10 1.03 1.90
C PHE A 346 -1.03 1.35 0.84
N ILE A 347 -1.42 1.45 -0.45
CA ILE A 347 -0.48 1.74 -1.54
C ILE A 347 0.11 3.15 -1.42
N GLN A 348 -0.65 4.12 -0.87
CA GLN A 348 -0.11 5.45 -0.53
C GLN A 348 1.14 5.35 0.33
N GLN A 349 1.12 4.60 1.43
CA GLN A 349 2.30 4.44 2.26
C GLN A 349 3.39 3.64 1.52
N LEU A 350 3.00 2.51 0.90
CA LEU A 350 3.95 1.64 0.21
C LEU A 350 4.76 2.39 -0.85
N ASP A 351 4.12 3.17 -1.72
CA ASP A 351 4.78 3.85 -2.84
C ASP A 351 5.43 5.17 -2.37
N MET A 352 4.67 6.06 -1.73
CA MET A 352 5.12 7.43 -1.46
C MET A 352 6.19 7.50 -0.37
N GLU A 353 6.09 6.68 0.69
CA GLU A 353 7.13 6.65 1.74
C GLU A 353 8.39 5.93 1.25
N SER A 354 8.26 5.02 0.28
CA SER A 354 9.41 4.36 -0.35
C SER A 354 10.14 5.29 -1.31
N ASN A 355 9.40 5.83 -2.29
CA ASN A 355 9.99 6.44 -3.47
C ASN A 355 9.81 7.97 -3.53
N GLY A 356 9.12 8.60 -2.58
CA GLY A 356 9.07 10.06 -2.41
C GLY A 356 10.40 10.62 -1.93
N LYS A 357 11.42 10.53 -2.77
CA LYS A 357 12.83 10.81 -2.46
C LYS A 357 13.40 11.80 -3.46
N GLN A 358 14.37 12.58 -2.99
CA GLN A 358 15.05 13.60 -3.79
C GLN A 358 16.58 13.42 -3.85
N VAL A 359 17.12 12.39 -3.20
CA VAL A 359 18.56 12.11 -3.13
C VAL A 359 18.80 10.70 -3.64
N THR A 360 19.73 10.58 -4.58
CA THR A 360 20.19 9.32 -5.15
C THR A 360 21.16 8.59 -4.21
N LEU A 361 21.42 7.31 -4.47
CA LEU A 361 22.26 6.44 -3.65
C LEU A 361 23.74 6.90 -3.55
N ASP A 362 24.22 7.78 -4.43
CA ASP A 362 25.56 8.38 -4.34
C ASP A 362 25.57 9.77 -3.64
N GLY A 363 24.43 10.19 -3.07
CA GLY A 363 24.29 11.42 -2.31
C GLY A 363 23.99 12.67 -3.15
N LYS A 364 23.77 12.55 -4.46
CA LYS A 364 23.39 13.69 -5.31
C LYS A 364 21.88 13.88 -5.37
N ALA A 365 21.45 15.13 -5.54
CA ALA A 365 20.06 15.44 -5.81
C ALA A 365 19.58 14.81 -7.12
N VAL A 366 18.32 14.36 -7.17
CA VAL A 366 17.68 13.89 -8.41
C VAL A 366 17.45 15.08 -9.35
N GLY A 367 17.62 14.86 -10.65
CA GLY A 367 17.31 15.84 -11.71
C GLY A 367 16.02 15.50 -12.47
N HIS A 368 15.14 14.70 -11.88
CA HIS A 368 13.92 14.15 -12.48
C HIS A 368 12.89 13.87 -11.38
N GLU A 369 11.63 13.74 -11.76
CA GLU A 369 10.54 13.32 -10.87
C GLU A 369 10.74 11.88 -10.37
N THR A 370 10.34 11.60 -9.13
CA THR A 370 10.33 10.26 -8.51
C THR A 370 8.90 9.76 -8.28
N SER A 371 8.52 9.33 -7.08
CA SER A 371 7.18 8.75 -6.84
C SER A 371 6.06 9.75 -7.17
N PRO A 372 4.97 9.30 -7.82
CA PRO A 372 3.79 10.13 -8.03
C PRO A 372 2.98 10.23 -6.73
N ILE A 373 2.08 11.21 -6.67
CA ILE A 373 1.07 11.24 -5.60
C ILE A 373 0.06 10.11 -5.84
N ILE A 374 0.04 9.12 -4.95
CA ILE A 374 -0.94 8.04 -4.98
C ILE A 374 -2.25 8.50 -4.33
N TRP A 375 -3.38 8.24 -4.99
CA TRP A 375 -4.70 8.49 -4.41
C TRP A 375 -5.77 7.61 -5.06
N GLY A 376 -6.98 7.64 -4.54
CA GLY A 376 -8.10 6.91 -5.12
C GLY A 376 -9.16 6.51 -4.11
N GLU A 377 -10.23 5.92 -4.63
CA GLU A 377 -11.40 5.46 -3.89
C GLU A 377 -12.05 4.30 -4.65
N THR A 378 -12.99 3.59 -4.03
CA THR A 378 -13.68 2.50 -4.70
C THR A 378 -14.49 2.94 -5.93
N GLY A 379 -14.49 2.09 -6.95
CA GLY A 379 -15.52 2.11 -7.99
C GLY A 379 -16.80 1.46 -7.48
N ILE A 380 -18.00 1.96 -7.80
CA ILE A 380 -18.30 3.06 -8.73
C ILE A 380 -18.31 4.44 -8.06
N ASN A 381 -18.11 4.54 -6.74
CA ASN A 381 -18.22 5.80 -5.99
C ASN A 381 -17.32 6.91 -6.56
N GLY A 382 -16.09 6.58 -6.95
CA GLY A 382 -15.17 7.52 -7.60
C GLY A 382 -15.72 8.14 -8.90
N GLN A 383 -16.56 7.40 -9.63
CA GLN A 383 -17.23 7.88 -10.85
C GLN A 383 -18.14 9.08 -10.57
N HIS A 384 -18.73 9.11 -9.38
CA HIS A 384 -19.65 10.14 -8.91
C HIS A 384 -18.98 11.18 -8.00
N ALA A 385 -17.65 11.20 -7.93
CA ALA A 385 -16.90 12.13 -7.09
C ALA A 385 -15.85 12.92 -7.88
N PHE A 386 -14.87 12.24 -8.48
CA PHE A 386 -13.70 12.89 -9.09
C PHE A 386 -13.40 12.44 -10.52
N PHE A 387 -14.14 11.47 -11.08
CA PHE A 387 -13.91 11.03 -12.46
C PHE A 387 -14.25 12.13 -13.49
N GLN A 388 -15.04 13.15 -13.13
CA GLN A 388 -15.19 14.36 -13.94
C GLN A 388 -13.82 14.99 -14.26
N LEU A 389 -12.96 15.14 -13.25
CA LEU A 389 -11.59 15.65 -13.43
C LEU A 389 -10.76 14.66 -14.26
N LEU A 390 -10.89 13.36 -13.98
CA LEU A 390 -10.13 12.36 -14.72
C LEU A 390 -10.51 12.29 -16.20
N HIS A 391 -11.75 12.61 -16.58
CA HIS A 391 -12.24 12.58 -17.97
C HIS A 391 -12.07 13.90 -18.73
N GLN A 392 -12.35 15.04 -18.09
CA GLN A 392 -12.41 16.36 -18.74
C GLN A 392 -11.53 17.41 -18.09
N GLY A 393 -10.74 17.05 -17.07
CA GLY A 393 -9.70 17.91 -16.51
C GLY A 393 -8.47 18.00 -17.41
N THR A 394 -7.55 18.88 -17.04
CA THR A 394 -6.34 19.19 -17.81
C THR A 394 -5.16 18.25 -17.53
N HIS A 395 -5.27 17.40 -16.51
CA HIS A 395 -4.21 16.46 -16.12
C HIS A 395 -4.41 15.11 -16.82
N ILE A 396 -3.31 14.53 -17.30
CA ILE A 396 -3.25 13.11 -17.69
C ILE A 396 -2.75 12.34 -16.48
N THR A 397 -3.65 11.58 -15.86
CA THR A 397 -3.37 10.80 -14.65
C THR A 397 -3.58 9.32 -14.98
N PRO A 398 -2.56 8.46 -14.89
CA PRO A 398 -2.71 7.02 -14.99
C PRO A 398 -3.62 6.46 -13.90
N ILE A 399 -4.40 5.43 -14.25
CA ILE A 399 -5.39 4.81 -13.37
C ILE A 399 -5.22 3.29 -13.39
N ASP A 400 -5.02 2.68 -12.23
CA ASP A 400 -5.13 1.24 -12.06
C ASP A 400 -6.56 0.90 -11.61
N LEU A 401 -7.35 0.36 -12.53
CA LEU A 401 -8.70 -0.15 -12.28
C LEU A 401 -8.56 -1.60 -11.81
N ILE A 402 -8.99 -1.90 -10.58
CA ILE A 402 -8.81 -3.23 -9.97
C ILE A 402 -10.19 -3.86 -9.74
N ALA A 403 -10.46 -5.07 -10.25
CA ALA A 403 -11.75 -5.74 -10.04
C ALA A 403 -11.58 -7.26 -9.87
N SER A 404 -12.61 -7.95 -9.40
CA SER A 404 -12.62 -9.42 -9.35
C SER A 404 -13.69 -10.06 -10.24
N LEU A 405 -13.33 -11.18 -10.88
CA LEU A 405 -14.22 -11.92 -11.77
C LEU A 405 -15.30 -12.71 -11.03
N GLU A 406 -14.95 -13.35 -9.91
CA GLU A 406 -15.92 -14.09 -9.08
C GLU A 406 -17.04 -13.17 -8.57
N LYS A 407 -18.29 -13.58 -8.83
CA LYS A 407 -19.51 -12.86 -8.45
C LYS A 407 -19.72 -12.71 -6.93
N ARG A 408 -18.91 -13.38 -6.10
CA ARG A 408 -19.00 -13.45 -4.63
C ARG A 408 -20.41 -13.81 -4.13
N SER A 409 -20.61 -13.74 -2.82
CA SER A 409 -21.94 -13.65 -2.18
C SER A 409 -22.60 -12.28 -2.43
N ASN A 410 -22.45 -11.73 -3.64
CA ASN A 410 -23.06 -10.45 -4.01
C ASN A 410 -24.55 -10.65 -4.27
N LEU A 411 -25.33 -9.59 -4.11
CA LEU A 411 -26.76 -9.64 -4.39
C LEU A 411 -27.00 -9.84 -5.90
N PRO A 412 -28.07 -10.56 -6.30
CA PRO A 412 -28.35 -10.83 -7.71
C PRO A 412 -28.35 -9.55 -8.57
N GLY A 413 -27.59 -9.54 -9.66
CA GLY A 413 -27.50 -8.44 -10.63
C GLY A 413 -26.50 -7.33 -10.28
N HIS A 414 -26.00 -7.26 -9.04
CA HIS A 414 -25.10 -6.18 -8.63
C HIS A 414 -23.70 -6.31 -9.25
N HIS A 415 -23.16 -7.53 -9.34
CA HIS A 415 -21.79 -7.74 -9.82
C HIS A 415 -21.65 -7.47 -11.32
N GLU A 416 -22.66 -7.84 -12.11
CA GLU A 416 -22.69 -7.55 -13.53
C GLU A 416 -22.71 -6.05 -13.81
N ILE A 417 -23.48 -5.28 -13.02
CA ILE A 417 -23.49 -3.80 -13.11
C ILE A 417 -22.11 -3.25 -12.73
N LEU A 418 -21.48 -3.77 -11.69
CA LEU A 418 -20.15 -3.37 -11.25
C LEU A 418 -19.09 -3.61 -12.34
N LEU A 419 -19.07 -4.81 -12.94
CA LEU A 419 -18.14 -5.15 -14.01
C LEU A 419 -18.43 -4.39 -15.31
N ALA A 420 -19.71 -4.18 -15.66
CA ALA A 420 -20.07 -3.32 -16.79
C ALA A 420 -19.50 -1.91 -16.62
N ASN A 421 -19.54 -1.37 -15.41
CA ASN A 421 -18.99 -0.06 -15.10
C ASN A 421 -17.46 -0.01 -15.18
N VAL A 422 -16.72 -0.98 -14.63
CA VAL A 422 -15.25 -0.95 -14.71
C VAL A 422 -14.76 -1.08 -16.16
N PHE A 423 -15.40 -1.94 -16.95
CA PHE A 423 -15.06 -2.11 -18.36
C PHE A 423 -15.43 -0.87 -19.17
N ALA A 424 -16.63 -0.30 -18.95
CA ALA A 424 -17.05 0.92 -19.62
C ALA A 424 -16.17 2.12 -19.27
N GLN A 425 -15.70 2.26 -18.03
CA GLN A 425 -14.77 3.34 -17.67
C GLN A 425 -13.41 3.15 -18.34
N ALA A 426 -12.85 1.94 -18.36
CA ALA A 426 -11.62 1.65 -19.09
C ALA A 426 -11.76 1.99 -20.59
N GLU A 427 -12.88 1.62 -21.21
CA GLU A 427 -13.17 2.00 -22.60
C GLU A 427 -13.28 3.52 -22.75
N ALA A 428 -14.09 4.19 -21.91
CA ALA A 428 -14.36 5.62 -22.00
C ALA A 428 -13.08 6.48 -21.88
N PHE A 429 -12.19 6.13 -20.94
CA PHE A 429 -10.89 6.81 -20.80
C PHE A 429 -10.04 6.69 -22.07
N MET A 430 -10.04 5.52 -22.71
CA MET A 430 -9.32 5.29 -23.96
C MET A 430 -9.96 6.03 -25.14
N ARG A 431 -11.26 5.84 -25.39
CA ARG A 431 -11.92 6.28 -26.62
C ARG A 431 -12.31 7.75 -26.63
N GLY A 432 -12.73 8.30 -25.49
CA GLY A 432 -13.39 9.60 -25.46
C GLY A 432 -14.65 9.68 -26.32
N LYS A 433 -15.00 10.89 -26.73
CA LYS A 433 -16.15 11.18 -27.58
C LYS A 433 -15.83 12.44 -28.37
N THR A 434 -15.69 12.28 -29.68
CA THR A 434 -15.31 13.35 -30.61
C THR A 434 -16.42 14.40 -30.74
N PRO A 435 -16.10 15.63 -31.17
CA PRO A 435 -17.11 16.65 -31.45
C PRO A 435 -18.20 16.17 -32.42
N ASP A 436 -17.86 15.37 -33.43
CA ASP A 436 -18.83 14.87 -34.40
C ASP A 436 -19.74 13.79 -33.83
N GLU A 437 -19.22 12.88 -32.99
CA GLU A 437 -20.03 11.94 -32.22
C GLU A 437 -21.02 12.69 -31.31
N VAL A 438 -20.58 13.77 -30.65
CA VAL A 438 -21.44 14.62 -29.81
C VAL A 438 -22.52 15.32 -30.62
N ARG A 439 -22.16 15.94 -31.76
CA ARG A 439 -23.12 16.60 -32.66
C ARG A 439 -24.19 15.62 -33.11
N ALA A 440 -23.77 14.43 -33.56
CA ALA A 440 -24.68 13.40 -34.02
C ALA A 440 -25.65 12.96 -32.90
N GLU A 441 -25.16 12.75 -31.68
CA GLU A 441 -25.98 12.41 -30.52
C GLU A 441 -26.99 13.52 -30.16
N LEU A 442 -26.55 14.78 -30.11
CA LEU A 442 -27.43 15.90 -29.76
C LEU A 442 -28.49 16.16 -30.84
N LYS A 443 -28.12 16.02 -32.12
CA LYS A 443 -29.06 16.12 -33.24
C LYS A 443 -30.11 15.01 -33.20
N ALA A 444 -29.70 13.79 -32.87
CA ALA A 444 -30.64 12.67 -32.69
C ALA A 444 -31.62 12.88 -31.52
N GLN A 445 -31.27 13.71 -30.53
CA GLN A 445 -32.15 14.11 -29.43
C GLN A 445 -33.14 15.24 -29.81
N GLY A 446 -33.12 15.72 -31.06
CA GLY A 446 -34.00 16.78 -31.53
C GLY A 446 -33.64 18.18 -31.04
N MET A 447 -32.38 18.38 -30.62
CA MET A 447 -31.88 19.67 -30.15
C MET A 447 -31.67 20.64 -31.33
N ASP A 448 -31.88 21.94 -31.10
CA ASP A 448 -31.66 22.96 -32.11
C ASP A 448 -30.16 23.16 -32.40
N GLU A 449 -29.83 23.51 -33.65
CA GLU A 449 -28.44 23.59 -34.12
C GLU A 449 -27.58 24.58 -33.32
N ALA A 450 -28.15 25.72 -32.91
CA ALA A 450 -27.44 26.71 -32.12
C ALA A 450 -27.06 26.14 -30.75
N ARG A 451 -28.01 25.48 -30.07
CA ARG A 451 -27.75 24.83 -28.79
C ARG A 451 -26.82 23.63 -28.90
N ILE A 452 -26.85 22.91 -30.02
CA ILE A 452 -25.89 21.83 -30.32
C ILE A 452 -24.48 22.40 -30.28
N GLU A 453 -24.17 23.41 -31.09
CA GLU A 453 -22.81 23.95 -31.17
C GLU A 453 -22.32 24.56 -29.86
N GLU A 454 -23.23 25.14 -29.05
CA GLU A 454 -22.89 25.57 -27.69
C GLU A 454 -22.45 24.40 -26.79
N LEU A 455 -23.11 23.25 -26.88
CA LEU A 455 -22.88 22.12 -25.98
C LEU A 455 -21.77 21.17 -26.45
N VAL A 456 -21.44 21.16 -27.74
CA VAL A 456 -20.39 20.31 -28.31
C VAL A 456 -19.08 20.37 -27.53
N PRO A 457 -18.46 21.54 -27.25
CA PRO A 457 -17.20 21.58 -26.50
C PRO A 457 -17.33 21.06 -25.07
N HIS A 458 -18.50 21.21 -24.44
CA HIS A 458 -18.75 20.73 -23.07
C HIS A 458 -18.99 19.22 -22.98
N LYS A 459 -19.54 18.62 -24.03
CA LYS A 459 -19.87 17.18 -24.08
C LYS A 459 -18.84 16.35 -24.86
N THR A 460 -17.79 17.00 -25.38
CA THR A 460 -16.63 16.33 -25.97
C THR A 460 -15.74 15.76 -24.87
N PHE A 461 -15.26 14.54 -25.09
CA PHE A 461 -14.31 13.86 -24.22
C PHE A 461 -13.05 13.59 -25.03
N SER A 462 -11.91 14.12 -24.59
CA SER A 462 -10.64 13.98 -25.32
C SER A 462 -10.20 12.54 -25.50
N GLY A 463 -10.65 11.62 -24.64
CA GLY A 463 -10.14 10.24 -24.60
C GLY A 463 -8.65 10.23 -24.34
N ASN A 464 -7.97 9.19 -24.85
CA ASN A 464 -6.52 9.01 -24.78
C ASN A 464 -5.94 9.04 -23.35
N ARG A 465 -6.76 8.69 -22.35
CA ARG A 465 -6.38 8.67 -20.93
C ARG A 465 -6.01 7.25 -20.52
N PRO A 466 -4.81 7.04 -19.96
CA PRO A 466 -4.27 5.70 -19.78
C PRO A 466 -4.85 4.98 -18.57
N THR A 467 -5.14 3.69 -18.75
CA THR A 467 -5.60 2.81 -17.68
C THR A 467 -4.92 1.45 -17.76
N ASN A 468 -4.55 0.90 -16.60
CA ASN A 468 -4.35 -0.54 -16.45
C ASN A 468 -5.63 -1.16 -15.89
N LEU A 469 -6.04 -2.30 -16.42
CA LEU A 469 -7.12 -3.10 -15.83
C LEU A 469 -6.49 -4.35 -15.20
N ILE A 470 -6.58 -4.42 -13.87
CA ILE A 470 -6.04 -5.50 -13.04
C ILE A 470 -7.21 -6.34 -12.56
N LEU A 471 -7.35 -7.54 -13.11
CA LEU A 471 -8.42 -8.48 -12.76
C LEU A 471 -7.88 -9.56 -11.82
N MET A 472 -8.58 -9.77 -10.72
CA MET A 472 -8.38 -10.90 -9.84
C MET A 472 -9.41 -11.99 -10.16
N ASP A 473 -9.04 -13.27 -10.16
CA ASP A 473 -10.03 -14.35 -10.28
C ASP A 473 -11.09 -14.23 -9.18
N LYS A 474 -10.62 -13.95 -7.97
CA LYS A 474 -11.42 -13.63 -6.78
C LYS A 474 -10.58 -12.89 -5.75
N VAL A 475 -11.23 -12.10 -4.91
CA VAL A 475 -10.59 -11.50 -3.73
C VAL A 475 -10.59 -12.54 -2.59
N ASN A 476 -9.50 -13.28 -2.49
CA ASN A 476 -9.20 -14.28 -1.47
C ASN A 476 -7.78 -14.07 -0.90
N PRO A 477 -7.39 -14.79 0.17
CA PRO A 477 -6.10 -14.57 0.82
C PRO A 477 -4.91 -14.68 -0.14
N ARG A 478 -4.87 -15.74 -0.98
CA ARG A 478 -3.82 -15.94 -1.98
C ARG A 478 -3.70 -14.78 -2.98
N ASN A 479 -4.79 -14.42 -3.67
CA ASN A 479 -4.73 -13.39 -4.70
C ASN A 479 -4.45 -12.00 -4.11
N MET A 480 -4.92 -11.73 -2.88
CA MET A 480 -4.52 -10.52 -2.15
C MET A 480 -3.02 -10.52 -1.84
N GLY A 481 -2.46 -11.66 -1.42
CA GLY A 481 -1.03 -11.84 -1.28
C GLY A 481 -0.26 -11.47 -2.56
N SER A 482 -0.68 -12.03 -3.69
CA SER A 482 -0.07 -11.74 -5.01
C SER A 482 -0.19 -10.25 -5.39
N LEU A 483 -1.35 -9.63 -5.13
CA LEU A 483 -1.63 -8.24 -5.50
C LEU A 483 -0.72 -7.27 -4.74
N ILE A 484 -0.54 -7.48 -3.44
CA ILE A 484 0.32 -6.62 -2.65
C ILE A 484 1.79 -6.81 -3.04
N ALA A 485 2.25 -8.06 -3.18
CA ALA A 485 3.61 -8.35 -3.63
C ALA A 485 3.91 -7.74 -5.02
N MET A 486 2.91 -7.70 -5.91
CA MET A 486 3.04 -7.04 -7.21
C MET A 486 3.35 -5.54 -7.07
N TYR A 487 2.61 -4.83 -6.22
CA TYR A 487 2.87 -3.40 -5.98
C TYR A 487 4.17 -3.14 -5.20
N GLU A 488 4.58 -4.04 -4.31
CA GLU A 488 5.88 -3.96 -3.64
C GLU A 488 7.03 -4.03 -4.65
N HIS A 489 6.97 -4.98 -5.57
CA HIS A 489 7.99 -5.13 -6.61
C HIS A 489 7.92 -4.03 -7.67
N LYS A 490 6.72 -3.52 -8.00
CA LYS A 490 6.55 -2.32 -8.85
C LYS A 490 7.31 -1.14 -8.22
N THR A 491 7.07 -0.89 -6.93
CA THR A 491 7.71 0.19 -6.17
C THR A 491 9.23 0.03 -6.16
N PHE A 492 9.72 -1.20 -5.93
CA PHE A 492 11.14 -1.51 -5.96
C PHE A 492 11.78 -1.19 -7.32
N VAL A 493 11.20 -1.65 -8.43
CA VAL A 493 11.77 -1.43 -9.78
C VAL A 493 11.89 0.06 -10.09
N GLN A 494 10.87 0.86 -9.77
CA GLN A 494 10.92 2.31 -9.98
C GLN A 494 12.03 2.98 -9.16
N GLY A 495 12.16 2.61 -7.89
CA GLY A 495 13.23 3.13 -7.03
C GLY A 495 14.64 2.81 -7.54
N ILE A 496 14.83 1.61 -8.10
CA ILE A 496 16.09 1.23 -8.74
C ILE A 496 16.37 2.07 -9.99
N ILE A 497 15.37 2.30 -10.84
CA ILE A 497 15.53 3.11 -12.06
C ILE A 497 15.90 4.56 -11.72
N TRP A 498 15.26 5.15 -10.71
CA TRP A 498 15.61 6.50 -10.24
C TRP A 498 16.92 6.55 -9.43
N GLY A 499 17.50 5.40 -9.09
CA GLY A 499 18.74 5.32 -8.32
C GLY A 499 18.58 5.86 -6.89
N ILE A 500 17.41 5.71 -6.28
CA ILE A 500 17.08 6.16 -4.92
C ILE A 500 17.01 4.98 -3.94
N ASN A 501 16.95 5.26 -2.64
CA ASN A 501 16.70 4.24 -1.62
C ASN A 501 15.19 4.11 -1.32
N SER A 502 14.56 3.03 -1.77
CA SER A 502 13.14 2.76 -1.50
C SER A 502 12.85 2.35 -0.05
N PHE A 503 13.87 2.14 0.78
CA PHE A 503 13.72 1.38 2.02
C PHE A 503 14.06 2.16 3.30
N ASP A 504 14.55 3.39 3.17
CA ASP A 504 14.66 4.34 4.28
C ASP A 504 13.47 5.33 4.31
N GLN A 505 13.44 6.21 5.32
CA GLN A 505 12.40 7.23 5.47
C GLN A 505 12.86 8.47 6.28
N TRP A 506 14.05 8.99 6.00
CA TRP A 506 14.64 10.12 6.76
C TRP A 506 13.76 11.39 6.82
N GLY A 507 12.86 11.58 5.85
CA GLY A 507 11.94 12.72 5.80
C GLY A 507 10.97 12.85 6.98
N VAL A 508 10.81 11.81 7.82
CA VAL A 508 9.91 11.85 8.99
C VAL A 508 10.56 12.41 10.26
N GLU A 509 11.88 12.62 10.28
CA GLU A 509 12.61 12.92 11.51
C GLU A 509 12.43 14.36 11.99
N LEU A 510 12.46 15.33 11.08
CA LEU A 510 12.38 16.76 11.44
C LEU A 510 11.07 17.07 12.18
N GLY A 511 9.94 16.57 11.66
CA GLY A 511 8.64 16.74 12.31
C GLY A 511 8.61 16.16 13.73
N LYS A 512 9.19 14.96 13.92
CA LYS A 512 9.28 14.32 15.26
C LYS A 512 10.13 15.13 16.24
N GLN A 513 11.26 15.67 15.79
CA GLN A 513 12.16 16.48 16.63
C GLN A 513 11.48 17.79 17.08
N LEU A 514 10.83 18.48 16.14
CA LEU A 514 10.12 19.74 16.44
C LEU A 514 8.91 19.49 17.36
N ALA A 515 8.13 18.44 17.08
CA ALA A 515 6.96 18.08 17.88
C ALA A 515 7.33 17.77 19.34
N LYS A 516 8.45 17.08 19.59
CA LYS A 516 8.93 16.81 20.96
C LYS A 516 9.18 18.10 21.75
N THR A 517 9.80 19.09 21.11
CA THR A 517 10.11 20.38 21.75
C THR A 517 8.83 21.15 22.04
N ILE A 518 7.95 21.27 21.04
CA ILE A 518 6.68 21.98 21.17
C ILE A 518 5.80 21.31 22.24
N LEU A 519 5.75 19.98 22.29
CA LEU A 519 5.01 19.26 23.32
C LEU A 519 5.45 19.67 24.73
N GLY A 520 6.76 19.76 24.98
CA GLY A 520 7.29 20.20 26.26
C GLY A 520 6.85 21.62 26.63
N GLU A 521 6.73 22.53 25.66
CA GLU A 521 6.23 23.89 25.89
C GLU A 521 4.72 23.91 26.18
N LEU A 522 3.95 23.07 25.50
CA LEU A 522 2.50 22.98 25.70
C LEU A 522 2.15 22.32 27.05
N THR A 523 2.91 21.34 27.50
CA THR A 523 2.72 20.65 28.80
C THR A 523 3.39 21.38 29.97
N GLY A 524 4.25 22.36 29.69
CA GLY A 524 5.02 23.09 30.69
C GLY A 524 6.24 22.34 31.22
N GLU A 525 6.60 21.19 30.63
CA GLU A 525 7.83 20.46 30.93
C GLU A 525 9.07 21.28 30.54
N THR A 526 8.97 22.09 29.49
CA THR A 526 10.04 22.98 29.05
C THR A 526 9.55 24.44 28.98
N GLY A 527 10.45 25.37 29.29
CA GLY A 527 10.20 26.79 29.06
C GLY A 527 10.11 27.14 27.56
N SER A 528 9.53 28.29 27.26
CA SER A 528 9.39 28.79 25.88
C SER A 528 10.73 28.81 25.15
N GLN A 529 10.73 28.25 23.95
CA GLN A 529 11.84 28.22 23.01
C GLN A 529 11.63 29.27 21.91
N LYS A 530 12.71 29.57 21.19
CA LYS A 530 12.65 30.47 20.05
C LYS A 530 12.13 29.72 18.82
N HIS A 531 11.00 30.16 18.29
CA HIS A 531 10.46 29.67 17.01
C HIS A 531 10.28 30.82 16.02
N ASP A 532 9.74 30.52 14.85
CA ASP A 532 9.21 31.59 13.99
C ASP A 532 7.95 32.21 14.61
N SER A 533 7.63 33.44 14.18
CA SER A 533 6.52 34.20 14.76
C SER A 533 5.14 33.53 14.60
N SER A 534 4.97 32.64 13.61
CA SER A 534 3.71 31.90 13.46
C SER A 534 3.60 30.83 14.53
N THR A 535 4.63 30.01 14.69
CA THR A 535 4.67 28.92 15.69
C THR A 535 4.52 29.47 17.11
N GLU A 536 5.23 30.55 17.44
CA GLU A 536 5.09 31.21 18.76
C GLU A 536 3.66 31.70 19.01
N ARG A 537 3.02 32.29 17.99
CA ARG A 537 1.64 32.77 18.11
C ARG A 537 0.66 31.61 18.32
N LEU A 538 0.87 30.47 17.66
CA LEU A 538 0.02 29.28 17.82
C LEU A 538 0.16 28.66 19.21
N ILE A 539 1.38 28.51 19.71
CA ILE A 539 1.65 28.03 21.08
C ILE A 539 0.97 28.94 22.10
N ASN A 540 1.16 30.26 21.98
CA ASN A 540 0.52 31.23 22.87
C ASN A 540 -1.01 31.18 22.80
N LEU A 541 -1.59 31.03 21.60
CA LEU A 541 -3.04 30.89 21.44
C LEU A 541 -3.57 29.64 22.14
N TYR A 542 -2.89 28.50 22.00
CA TYR A 542 -3.25 27.27 22.71
C TYR A 542 -3.18 27.46 24.23
N LEU A 543 -2.08 28.02 24.74
CA LEU A 543 -1.88 28.24 26.17
C LEU A 543 -2.91 29.21 26.75
N GLN A 544 -3.25 30.29 26.04
CA GLN A 544 -4.30 31.24 26.46
C GLN A 544 -5.69 30.61 26.49
N THR A 545 -5.96 29.69 25.55
CA THR A 545 -7.25 29.01 25.48
C THR A 545 -7.44 28.00 26.61
N ASN A 546 -6.37 27.31 27.02
CA ASN A 546 -6.44 26.16 27.94
C ASN A 546 -5.92 26.44 29.36
N ARG A 547 -5.22 27.55 29.61
CA ARG A 547 -4.91 28.00 30.99
C ARG A 547 -6.16 28.69 31.58
N LYS A 548 -7.03 27.90 32.21
CA LYS A 548 -8.05 28.40 33.14
C LYS A 548 -7.86 27.77 34.51
#